data_AF-A0A0D6A2G2-F1
#
_entry.id   AF-A0A0D6A2G2-F1
#
_cell.length_a   1.000
_cell.length_b   1.000
_cell.length_c   1.000
_cell.angle_alpha   90.00
_cell.angle_beta   90.00
_cell.angle_gamma   90.00
#
_symmetry.space_group_name_H-M   'P 1'
#
loop_
_entity.id
_entity.type
_entity.pdbx_description
1 polymer ?
#
loop_
_entity_poly.entity_id
_entity_poly.type
_entity_poly.pdbx_seq_one_letter_code
_entity_poly.pdbx_strand_id
1 'polypeptide(L)' 'MITANKDFLHDIQFTLFGFLLGHGIQAICKSYGNDENPRAHVFFINQRDKLAQLANDQEIEFFKNYIVD' A
#
# COMPACT_ATOMS: atom_id res chain seq x y z
N MET A 1 -1.93 -4.63 0.24
CA MET A 1 -1.07 -4.10 1.31
C MET A 1 -0.44 -2.79 0.84
N ILE A 2 -0.47 -1.77 1.69
CA ILE A 2 -0.03 -0.41 1.38
C ILE A 2 0.93 0.05 2.48
N THR A 3 2.05 0.65 2.09
CA THR A 3 2.96 1.34 3.02
C THR A 3 3.54 2.59 2.35
N ALA A 4 4.30 3.38 3.09
CA ALA A 4 5.01 4.55 2.59
C ALA A 4 6.52 4.36 2.65
N ASN A 5 7.29 5.11 1.87
CA ASN A 5 8.75 4.98 1.80
C ASN A 5 9.47 5.39 3.09
N LYS A 6 8.86 6.25 3.93
CA LYS A 6 9.35 6.62 5.28
C LYS A 6 8.39 6.16 6.38
N ASP A 7 7.64 5.08 6.14
CA ASP A 7 6.88 4.40 7.19
C ASP A 7 7.85 3.59 8.08
N PHE A 8 7.75 3.72 9.39
CA PHE A 8 8.57 2.92 10.32
C PHE A 8 8.20 1.42 10.27
N LEU A 9 7.06 1.07 9.68
CA LEU A 9 6.64 -0.31 9.42
C LEU A 9 6.97 -0.80 8.00
N HIS A 10 7.63 -0.01 7.16
CA HIS A 10 7.88 -0.32 5.74
C HIS A 10 8.49 -1.72 5.55
N ASP A 11 9.60 -2.00 6.20
CA ASP A 11 10.32 -3.27 6.04
C ASP A 11 9.53 -4.47 6.61
N ILE A 12 8.78 -4.25 7.69
CA ILE A 12 7.91 -5.28 8.29
C ILE A 12 6.76 -5.62 7.34
N GLN A 13 6.20 -4.63 6.64
CA GLN A 13 5.18 -4.85 5.61
C GLN A 13 5.70 -5.76 4.48
N PHE A 14 6.92 -5.52 3.99
CA PHE A 14 7.53 -6.36 2.96
C PHE A 14 7.95 -7.74 3.48
N THR A 15 8.29 -7.86 4.77
CA THR A 15 8.52 -9.15 5.42
C THR A 15 7.24 -10.00 5.42
N LEU A 16 6.11 -9.44 5.83
CA LEU A 16 4.81 -10.10 5.76
C LEU A 16 4.44 -10.46 4.31
N PHE A 17 4.73 -9.57 3.36
CA PHE A 17 4.51 -9.84 1.94
C PHE A 17 5.30 -11.05 1.44
N GLY A 18 6.60 -11.11 1.73
CA GLY A 18 7.42 -12.27 1.40
C GLY A 18 6.91 -13.55 2.04
N PHE A 19 6.47 -13.49 3.30
CA PHE A 19 5.88 -14.63 4.01
C PHE A 19 4.62 -15.16 3.31
N LEU A 20 3.68 -14.29 2.92
CA LEU A 20 2.46 -14.68 2.22
C LEU A 20 2.76 -15.35 0.87
N LEU A 21 3.65 -14.74 0.07
CA LEU A 21 4.06 -15.31 -1.21
C LEU A 21 4.72 -16.69 -1.05
N GLY A 22 5.57 -16.85 -0.03
CA GLY A 22 6.21 -18.12 0.30
C GLY A 22 5.24 -19.25 0.66
N HIS A 23 4.02 -18.92 1.09
CA HIS A 23 2.94 -19.86 1.39
C HIS A 23 1.94 -20.03 0.24
N GLY A 24 2.26 -19.52 -0.95
CA GLY A 24 1.38 -19.61 -2.12
C GLY A 24 0.15 -18.70 -2.06
N ILE A 25 0.12 -17.75 -1.11
CA ILE A 25 -0.97 -16.77 -1.00
C ILE A 25 -0.69 -15.63 -1.96
N GLN A 26 -1.62 -15.38 -2.88
CA GLN A 26 -1.54 -14.23 -3.77
C GLN A 26 -1.72 -12.94 -2.95
N ALA A 27 -0.75 -12.03 -3.07
CA ALA A 27 -0.77 -10.75 -2.38
C ALA A 27 -0.21 -9.66 -3.29
N ILE A 28 -0.58 -8.41 -3.01
CA ILE A 28 -0.02 -7.21 -3.64
C ILE A 28 0.46 -6.28 -2.54
N CYS A 29 1.72 -5.85 -2.60
CA CYS A 29 2.31 -4.86 -1.70
C CYS A 29 2.84 -3.68 -2.51
N LYS A 30 2.43 -2.46 -2.14
CA LYS A 30 2.88 -1.21 -2.78
C LYS A 30 3.43 -0.25 -1.74
N SER A 31 4.53 0.41 -2.08
CA SER A 31 5.07 1.52 -1.31
C SER A 31 4.94 2.84 -2.08
N TYR A 32 4.57 3.90 -1.38
CA TYR A 32 4.34 5.21 -1.95
C TYR A 32 5.29 6.26 -1.35
N GLY A 33 5.68 7.22 -2.18
CA GLY A 33 6.62 8.28 -1.86
C GLY A 33 8.04 7.95 -2.34
N ASN A 34 8.89 8.97 -2.37
CA ASN A 34 10.31 8.85 -2.71
C ASN A 34 11.12 9.83 -1.85
N ASP A 35 12.40 9.99 -2.12
CA ASP A 35 13.26 10.86 -1.30
C ASP A 35 12.93 12.35 -1.50
N GLU A 36 12.44 12.76 -2.68
CA GLU A 36 12.04 14.14 -2.97
C GLU A 36 10.66 14.49 -2.40
N ASN A 37 9.74 13.51 -2.36
CA ASN A 37 8.37 13.63 -1.88
C ASN A 37 8.06 12.44 -0.96
N PRO A 38 8.60 12.45 0.28
CA PRO A 38 8.42 11.33 1.20
C PRO A 38 6.99 11.27 1.70
N ARG A 39 6.57 10.06 2.07
CA ARG A 39 5.35 9.80 2.82
C ARG A 39 5.68 9.01 4.07
N ALA A 40 4.98 9.34 5.14
CA ALA A 40 5.14 8.71 6.44
C ALA A 40 3.99 7.73 6.70
N HIS A 41 4.01 7.11 7.88
CA HIS A 41 2.96 6.23 8.34
C HIS A 41 1.57 6.87 8.21
N VAL A 42 0.61 6.11 7.69
CA VAL A 42 -0.80 6.52 7.53
C VAL A 42 -1.00 7.69 6.55
N PHE A 43 -0.07 7.93 5.60
CA PHE A 43 -0.21 9.04 4.63
C PHE A 43 -1.54 9.03 3.84
N PHE A 44 -2.09 7.84 3.59
CA PHE A 44 -3.27 7.63 2.75
C PHE A 44 -4.57 8.21 3.34
N ILE A 45 -4.58 8.71 4.58
CA ILE A 45 -5.77 9.40 5.14
C ILE A 45 -5.92 10.83 4.61
N ASN A 46 -4.82 11.46 4.16
CA ASN A 46 -4.85 12.84 3.71
C ASN A 46 -5.30 12.91 2.25
N GLN A 47 -6.61 12.88 2.00
CA GLN A 47 -7.18 12.92 0.65
C GLN A 47 -7.02 14.28 -0.07
N ARG A 48 -6.29 15.26 0.48
CA ARG A 48 -5.83 16.43 -0.28
C ARG A 48 -4.52 16.15 -1.04
N ASP A 49 -3.79 15.11 -0.64
CA ASP A 49 -2.58 14.65 -1.30
C ASP A 49 -2.93 13.71 -2.46
N LYS A 50 -2.42 14.03 -3.65
CA LYS A 50 -2.67 13.24 -4.86
C LYS A 50 -2.13 11.81 -4.76
N LEU A 51 -1.06 11.59 -4.01
CA LEU A 51 -0.50 10.26 -3.84
C LEU A 51 -1.34 9.42 -2.88
N ALA A 52 -1.94 10.05 -1.87
CA ALA A 52 -2.91 9.42 -0.98
C ALA A 52 -4.21 9.06 -1.70
N GLN A 53 -4.71 9.96 -2.57
CA GLN A 53 -5.85 9.67 -3.46
C GLN A 53 -5.56 8.46 -4.34
N LEU A 54 -4.43 8.47 -5.05
CA LEU A 54 -4.01 7.35 -5.90
C LEU A 54 -3.94 6.02 -5.13
N ALA A 55 -3.39 6.03 -3.91
CA ALA A 55 -3.30 4.83 -3.09
C ALA A 55 -4.68 4.25 -2.73
N ASN A 56 -5.66 5.11 -2.43
CA ASN A 56 -7.03 4.70 -2.13
C ASN A 56 -7.74 4.21 -3.41
N ASP A 57 -7.61 4.93 -4.52
CA ASP A 57 -8.22 4.54 -5.79
C ASP A 57 -7.74 3.14 -6.22
N GLN A 58 -6.44 2.87 -6.09
CA GLN A 58 -5.87 1.55 -6.42
C GLN A 58 -6.35 0.45 -5.46
N GLU A 59 -6.62 0.77 -4.21
CA GLU A 59 -7.19 -0.17 -3.24
C GLU A 59 -8.66 -0.48 -3.57
N ILE A 60 -9.44 0.53 -3.94
CA ILE A 60 -10.81 0.37 -4.41
C ILE A 60 -10.85 -0.49 -5.67
N GLU A 61 -10.00 -0.22 -6.66
CA GLU A 61 -9.92 -1.03 -7.88
C GLU A 61 -9.52 -2.48 -7.58
N PHE A 62 -8.64 -2.71 -6.61
CA PHE A 62 -8.37 -4.06 -6.14
C PHE A 62 -9.64 -4.74 -5.64
N PHE A 63 -10.37 -4.10 -4.70
CA PHE A 63 -11.58 -4.70 -4.12
C PHE A 63 -12.71 -4.90 -5.12
N LYS A 64 -12.88 -4.02 -6.11
CA LYS A 64 -13.87 -4.18 -7.19
C LYS A 64 -13.72 -5.49 -7.98
N ASN A 65 -12.51 -6.08 -8.03
CA ASN A 65 -12.30 -7.37 -8.68
C ASN A 65 -12.83 -8.56 -7.86
N TYR A 66 -13.18 -8.36 -6.59
CA TYR A 66 -13.58 -9.42 -5.65
C TYR A 66 -14.96 -9.20 -5.03
N ILE A 67 -15.48 -7.97 -5.07
CA ILE A 67 -16.86 -7.68 -4.71
C ILE A 67 -17.72 -7.97 -5.94
N VAL A 68 -18.59 -8.96 -5.82
CA VAL A 68 -19.62 -9.30 -6.82
C VAL A 68 -20.90 -8.61 -6.39
N ASP A 69 -21.54 -7.85 -7.29
CA ASP A 69 -22.90 -7.33 -7.10
C ASP A 69 -23.94 -8.47 -7.03
#